data_AF-A0A7G8GT65-F1
#
_entry.id   AF-A0A7G8GT65-F1
#
_cell.length_a   1.000
_cell.length_b   1.000
_cell.length_c   1.000
_cell.angle_alpha   90.00
_cell.angle_beta   90.00
_cell.angle_gamma   90.00
#
_symmetry.space_group_name_H-M   'P 1'
#
loop_
_entity.id
_entity.type
_entity.pdbx_description
1 polymer ?
#
loop_
_entity_poly.entity_id
_entity_poly.type
_entity_poly.pdbx_seq_one_letter_code
_entity_poly.pdbx_strand_id
1 'polypeptide(L)'
;MTEGGHCGSKPKRIAIGVAPLGTISIGIVPMGVICIGVVPMGVVSIGVVAMGVINAAIVGMGLVAVGVNTMGVITAGPMSMGLIQIRSTTNPRYLAYPSREEAEEQARQLGCEGVHRMGDRYWMPCNEHPQ
;
A
#
# COMPACT_ATOMS: atom_id res chain seq x y z
N MET A 1 22.39 -11.49 23.37
CA MET A 1 23.58 -10.87 22.78
C MET A 1 23.19 -10.33 21.42
N THR A 2 22.75 -9.08 21.38
CA THR A 2 22.38 -8.35 20.17
C THR A 2 23.68 -7.94 19.50
N GLU A 3 24.17 -8.72 18.54
CA GLU A 3 25.35 -8.33 17.75
C GLU A 3 24.96 -7.09 16.93
N GLY A 4 25.33 -5.92 17.44
CA GLY A 4 25.36 -4.68 16.67
C GLY A 4 26.30 -4.87 15.48
N GLY A 5 25.80 -4.66 14.27
CA GLY A 5 26.58 -4.78 13.06
C GLY A 5 27.76 -3.81 13.06
N HIS A 6 28.97 -4.34 13.19
CA HIS A 6 30.19 -3.59 12.94
C HIS A 6 30.22 -3.11 11.49
N CYS A 7 30.42 -1.81 11.29
CA CYS A 7 30.67 -1.20 9.99
C CYS A 7 31.99 -1.75 9.42
N GLY A 8 31.92 -2.79 8.59
CA GLY A 8 33.09 -3.42 7.96
C GLY A 8 33.07 -4.95 7.84
N SER A 9 32.14 -5.67 8.48
CA SER A 9 32.00 -7.12 8.27
C SER A 9 31.06 -7.44 7.11
N LYS A 10 31.46 -8.41 6.27
CA LYS A 10 30.69 -8.99 5.16
C LYS A 10 29.21 -9.14 5.59
N PRO A 11 28.22 -8.59 4.84
CA PRO A 11 26.83 -8.69 5.26
C PRO A 11 26.46 -10.17 5.41
N LYS A 12 25.99 -10.57 6.60
CA LYS A 12 25.41 -11.91 6.81
C LYS A 12 24.25 -12.03 5.81
N ARG A 13 24.27 -13.08 4.99
CA ARG A 13 23.25 -13.28 3.94
C ARG A 13 21.85 -13.34 4.54
N ILE A 14 21.72 -13.94 5.72
CA ILE A 14 20.46 -14.13 6.44
C ILE A 14 20.70 -13.79 7.92
N ALA A 15 19.86 -12.94 8.49
CA ALA A 15 19.88 -12.57 9.91
C ALA A 15 18.46 -12.63 10.50
N ILE A 16 18.32 -13.23 11.68
CA ILE A 16 17.04 -13.37 12.40
C ILE A 16 17.23 -12.81 13.80
N GLY A 17 16.31 -11.96 14.25
CA GLY A 17 16.36 -11.40 15.61
C GLY A 17 15.42 -10.23 15.81
N VAL A 18 15.64 -9.48 16.90
CA VAL A 18 14.84 -8.28 17.21
C VAL A 18 15.15 -7.15 16.23
N ALA A 19 16.44 -6.89 15.99
CA ALA A 19 16.95 -5.90 15.05
C ALA A 19 18.08 -6.51 14.18
N PRO A 20 17.75 -7.45 13.28
CA PRO A 20 18.74 -8.11 12.45
C PRO A 20 19.27 -7.16 11.35
N LEU A 21 20.59 -7.20 11.14
CA LEU A 21 21.31 -6.50 10.09
C LEU A 21 21.90 -7.52 9.12
N GLY A 22 21.44 -7.50 7.87
CA GLY A 22 21.83 -8.48 6.86
C GLY A 22 21.27 -8.17 5.48
N THR A 23 21.58 -9.01 4.49
CA THR A 23 20.97 -8.86 3.15
C THR A 23 19.49 -9.26 3.20
N ILE A 24 19.19 -10.36 3.88
CA ILE A 24 17.84 -10.85 4.17
C ILE A 24 17.66 -10.85 5.70
N SER A 25 16.69 -10.09 6.18
CA SER A 25 16.52 -9.81 7.60
C SER A 25 15.07 -10.11 8.04
N ILE A 26 14.91 -10.99 9.03
CA ILE A 26 13.59 -11.37 9.57
C ILE A 26 13.54 -11.01 11.06
N GLY A 27 12.66 -10.08 11.44
CA GLY A 27 12.65 -9.58 12.80
C GLY A 27 11.57 -8.57 13.12
N ILE A 28 11.68 -7.90 14.26
CA ILE A 28 10.73 -6.84 14.64
C ILE A 28 11.05 -5.57 13.83
N VAL A 29 12.32 -5.17 13.83
CA VAL A 29 12.84 -4.01 13.08
C VAL A 29 14.03 -4.45 12.22
N PRO A 30 13.79 -5.24 11.16
CA PRO A 30 14.86 -5.71 10.29
C PRO A 30 15.41 -4.58 9.40
N MET A 31 16.73 -4.56 9.23
CA MET A 31 17.45 -3.68 8.30
C MET A 31 18.23 -4.49 7.27
N GLY A 32 18.08 -4.13 5.99
CA GLY A 32 18.66 -4.92 4.90
C GLY A 32 18.12 -4.61 3.51
N VAL A 33 18.40 -5.49 2.54
CA VAL A 33 17.84 -5.36 1.18
C VAL A 33 16.41 -5.91 1.17
N ILE A 34 16.21 -7.09 1.74
CA ILE A 34 14.91 -7.76 1.88
C ILE A 34 14.60 -7.89 3.36
N CYS A 35 13.53 -7.25 3.81
CA CYS A 35 13.17 -7.12 5.20
C CYS A 35 11.74 -7.62 5.45
N ILE A 36 11.58 -8.57 6.37
CA ILE A 36 10.26 -9.10 6.78
C ILE A 36 10.11 -8.88 8.27
N GLY A 37 9.15 -8.05 8.67
CA GLY A 37 9.00 -7.70 10.08
C GLY A 37 7.84 -6.78 10.39
N VAL A 38 7.81 -6.23 11.60
CA VAL A 38 6.78 -5.25 11.98
C VAL A 38 7.09 -3.90 11.34
N VAL A 39 8.35 -3.45 11.48
CA VAL A 39 8.87 -2.19 10.92
C VAL A 39 10.12 -2.44 10.07
N PRO A 40 9.99 -3.07 8.89
CA PRO A 40 11.12 -3.27 7.98
C PRO A 40 11.63 -1.96 7.35
N MET A 41 12.95 -1.80 7.34
CA MET A 41 13.65 -0.72 6.64
C MET A 41 14.63 -1.33 5.62
N GLY A 42 14.27 -1.27 4.34
CA GLY A 42 15.07 -1.89 3.29
C GLY A 42 14.64 -1.49 1.88
N VAL A 43 15.16 -2.16 0.86
CA VAL A 43 14.71 -1.92 -0.53
C VAL A 43 13.34 -2.56 -0.76
N VAL A 44 13.19 -3.80 -0.29
CA VAL A 44 11.94 -4.57 -0.30
C VAL A 44 11.54 -4.86 1.14
N SER A 45 10.37 -4.36 1.52
CA SER A 45 9.93 -4.37 2.91
C SER A 45 8.50 -4.92 3.03
N ILE A 46 8.33 -5.95 3.85
CA ILE A 46 7.04 -6.60 4.11
C ILE A 46 6.73 -6.52 5.60
N GLY A 47 5.64 -5.85 5.98
CA GLY A 47 5.34 -5.63 7.38
C GLY A 47 4.09 -4.83 7.68
N VAL A 48 4.02 -4.27 8.89
CA VAL A 48 2.93 -3.36 9.28
C VAL A 48 3.24 -1.93 8.82
N VAL A 49 4.50 -1.51 9.04
CA VAL A 49 5.03 -0.23 8.60
C VAL A 49 6.30 -0.48 7.77
N ALA A 50 6.23 -0.25 6.47
CA ALA A 50 7.36 -0.55 5.58
C ALA A 50 7.92 0.72 4.94
N MET A 51 9.24 0.87 5.06
CA MET A 51 10.03 1.91 4.38
C MET A 51 10.93 1.25 3.35
N GLY A 52 10.93 1.77 2.12
CA GLY A 52 11.70 1.19 1.04
C GLY A 52 11.30 1.61 -0.36
N VAL A 53 11.86 0.95 -1.37
CA VAL A 53 11.48 1.16 -2.77
C VAL A 53 10.17 0.42 -3.06
N ILE A 54 10.08 -0.83 -2.59
CA ILE A 54 8.91 -1.70 -2.78
C ILE A 54 8.42 -2.14 -1.41
N ASN A 55 7.19 -1.78 -1.07
CA ASN A 55 6.60 -2.03 0.23
C ASN A 55 5.28 -2.77 0.11
N ALA A 56 5.09 -3.79 0.94
CA ALA A 56 3.81 -4.44 1.18
C ALA A 56 3.49 -4.34 2.68
N ALA A 57 2.68 -3.35 3.04
CA ALA A 57 2.38 -3.06 4.44
C ALA A 57 1.09 -2.27 4.62
N ILE A 58 0.54 -2.25 5.84
CA ILE A 58 -0.63 -1.42 6.16
C ILE A 58 -0.29 0.05 5.91
N VAL A 59 0.87 0.48 6.40
CA VAL A 59 1.44 1.81 6.15
C VAL A 59 2.74 1.64 5.38
N GLY A 60 2.80 2.17 4.16
CA GLY A 60 3.98 2.02 3.29
C GLY A 60 4.43 3.34 2.69
N MET A 61 5.72 3.68 2.81
CA MET A 61 6.30 4.85 2.13
C MET A 61 7.43 4.42 1.19
N GLY A 62 7.25 4.60 -0.12
CA GLY A 62 8.21 4.14 -1.11
C GLY A 62 7.91 4.52 -2.55
N LEU A 63 8.68 3.98 -3.50
CA LEU A 63 8.38 4.18 -4.92
C LEU A 63 7.09 3.43 -5.30
N VAL A 64 7.02 2.17 -4.88
CA VAL A 64 5.88 1.27 -5.06
C VAL A 64 5.40 0.83 -3.69
N ALA A 65 4.20 1.23 -3.30
CA ALA A 65 3.66 0.89 -1.98
C ALA A 65 2.26 0.28 -2.09
N VAL A 66 2.10 -0.91 -1.54
CA VAL A 66 0.84 -1.67 -1.51
C VAL A 66 0.37 -1.77 -0.06
N GLY A 67 -0.83 -1.28 0.23
CA GLY A 67 -1.29 -1.12 1.60
C GLY A 67 -2.62 -0.42 1.77
N VAL A 68 -2.98 -0.13 3.02
CA VAL A 68 -4.18 0.66 3.34
C VAL A 68 -3.86 2.15 3.21
N ASN A 69 -2.76 2.57 3.83
CA ASN A 69 -2.27 3.93 3.81
C ASN A 69 -0.88 3.97 3.16
N THR A 70 -0.80 4.35 1.89
CA THR A 70 0.48 4.30 1.15
C THR A 70 0.84 5.62 0.51
N MET A 71 2.12 5.98 0.62
CA MET A 71 2.69 7.20 0.08
C MET A 71 3.79 6.83 -0.90
N GLY A 72 3.71 7.27 -2.15
CA GLY A 72 4.69 6.89 -3.16
C GLY A 72 4.45 7.39 -4.57
N VAL A 73 5.23 6.92 -5.54
CA VAL A 73 4.99 7.25 -6.96
C VAL A 73 3.87 6.38 -7.50
N ILE A 74 3.93 5.08 -7.21
CA ILE A 74 2.92 4.09 -7.56
C ILE A 74 2.36 3.52 -6.26
N THR A 75 1.06 3.66 -6.05
CA THR A 75 0.44 3.20 -4.82
C THR A 75 -0.84 2.42 -5.07
N ALA A 76 -1.00 1.31 -4.35
CA ALA A 76 -2.23 0.53 -4.27
C ALA A 76 -2.78 0.63 -2.85
N GLY A 77 -3.90 1.31 -2.70
CA GLY A 77 -4.62 1.37 -1.43
C GLY A 77 -5.88 2.23 -1.49
N PRO A 78 -6.79 2.07 -0.53
CA PRO A 78 -7.88 3.01 -0.34
C PRO A 78 -7.33 4.41 -0.07
N MET A 79 -6.51 4.59 0.97
CA MET A 79 -5.92 5.88 1.32
C MET A 79 -4.51 5.97 0.76
N SER A 80 -4.38 6.10 -0.56
CA SER A 80 -3.06 6.26 -1.16
C SER A 80 -2.82 7.60 -1.82
N MET A 81 -1.64 8.16 -1.56
CA MET A 81 -1.21 9.47 -2.08
C MET A 81 0.04 9.26 -2.92
N GLY A 82 -0.13 9.38 -4.22
CA GLY A 82 0.92 9.11 -5.18
C GLY A 82 0.53 9.46 -6.60
N LEU A 83 1.54 9.63 -7.45
CA LEU A 83 1.37 10.07 -8.83
C LEU A 83 0.46 9.13 -9.64
N ILE A 84 0.56 7.82 -9.38
CA ILE A 84 -0.16 6.76 -10.09
C ILE A 84 -0.87 5.87 -9.05
N GLN A 85 -2.20 5.89 -9.07
CA GLN A 85 -3.05 5.10 -8.19
C GLN A 85 -3.57 3.86 -8.91
N ILE A 86 -3.09 2.67 -8.55
CA ILE A 86 -3.48 1.42 -9.23
C ILE A 86 -4.82 0.83 -8.73
N ARG A 87 -5.32 1.28 -7.56
CA ARG A 87 -6.64 0.90 -7.03
C ARG A 87 -7.15 1.93 -6.01
N SER A 88 -7.51 3.12 -6.47
CA SER A 88 -8.08 4.16 -5.58
C SER A 88 -9.59 3.95 -5.45
N THR A 89 -10.01 3.31 -4.35
CA THR A 89 -11.44 3.16 -3.99
C THR A 89 -11.97 4.37 -3.19
N THR A 90 -11.14 5.40 -2.93
CA THR A 90 -11.47 6.40 -1.88
C THR A 90 -11.80 7.80 -2.42
N ASN A 91 -11.77 8.04 -3.73
CA ASN A 91 -12.26 9.31 -4.26
C ASN A 91 -13.62 9.12 -4.99
N PRO A 92 -14.74 9.62 -4.44
CA PRO A 92 -16.05 9.50 -5.09
C PRO A 92 -16.10 10.19 -6.47
N ARG A 93 -15.17 11.11 -6.77
CA ARG A 93 -15.02 11.71 -8.10
C ARG A 93 -14.27 10.85 -9.11
N TYR A 94 -13.60 9.78 -8.68
CA TYR A 94 -12.90 8.81 -9.53
C TYR A 94 -13.62 7.46 -9.63
N LEU A 95 -14.81 7.32 -9.04
CA LEU A 95 -15.65 6.11 -9.08
C LEU A 95 -16.38 5.97 -10.42
N ALA A 96 -15.64 6.11 -11.53
CA ALA A 96 -16.13 5.85 -12.86
C ALA A 96 -15.97 4.35 -13.16
N TYR A 97 -17.04 3.60 -13.01
CA TYR A 97 -17.09 2.17 -13.28
C TYR A 97 -17.40 1.89 -14.76
N PRO A 98 -16.75 0.90 -15.39
CA PRO A 98 -17.03 0.53 -16.77
C PRO A 98 -18.38 -0.18 -16.92
N SER A 99 -18.89 -0.81 -15.85
CA SER A 99 -20.17 -1.49 -15.83
C SER A 99 -21.15 -0.88 -14.83
N ARG A 100 -22.44 -0.96 -15.15
CA ARG A 100 -23.52 -0.48 -14.28
C ARG A 100 -23.59 -1.28 -12.98
N GLU A 101 -23.35 -2.59 -13.06
CA GLU A 101 -23.46 -3.53 -11.94
C GLU A 101 -22.40 -3.25 -10.86
N GLU A 102 -21.16 -2.97 -11.27
CA GLU A 102 -20.08 -2.56 -10.36
C GLU A 102 -20.37 -1.21 -9.68
N ALA A 103 -20.94 -0.25 -10.43
CA ALA A 103 -21.34 1.04 -9.85
C ALA A 103 -22.46 0.88 -8.81
N GLU A 104 -23.38 -0.05 -9.02
CA GLU A 104 -24.55 -0.25 -8.15
C GLU A 104 -24.15 -0.97 -6.85
N GLU A 105 -23.23 -1.93 -6.95
CA GLU A 105 -22.63 -2.57 -5.79
C GLU A 105 -21.82 -1.57 -4.95
N GLN A 106 -21.09 -0.65 -5.58
CA GLN A 106 -20.39 0.40 -4.85
C GLN A 106 -21.35 1.42 -4.24
N ALA A 107 -22.43 1.81 -4.94
CA ALA A 107 -23.45 2.69 -4.38
C ALA A 107 -24.02 2.11 -3.08
N ARG A 108 -24.27 0.80 -3.05
CA ARG A 108 -24.71 0.09 -1.85
C ARG A 108 -23.67 0.12 -0.72
N GLN A 109 -22.38 0.03 -1.02
CA GLN A 109 -21.30 0.16 -0.04
C GLN A 109 -21.16 1.59 0.49
N LEU A 110 -21.45 2.59 -0.35
CA LEU A 110 -21.42 4.01 0.00
C LEU A 110 -22.68 4.46 0.77
N GLY A 111 -23.71 3.61 0.83
CA GLY A 111 -24.99 3.95 1.46
C GLY A 111 -25.89 4.86 0.61
N CYS A 112 -25.65 4.89 -0.70
CA CYS A 112 -26.49 5.63 -1.65
C CYS A 112 -27.34 4.69 -2.49
N GLU A 113 -28.46 5.21 -3.02
CA GLU A 113 -29.28 4.50 -4.00
C GLU A 113 -29.00 4.95 -5.43
N GLY A 114 -28.98 3.98 -6.34
CA GLY A 114 -28.90 4.18 -7.78
C GLY A 114 -27.51 4.57 -8.32
N VAL A 115 -27.45 4.61 -9.65
CA VAL A 115 -26.25 4.93 -10.44
C VAL A 115 -26.64 5.83 -11.61
N HIS A 116 -25.79 6.79 -11.94
CA HIS A 116 -25.98 7.62 -13.14
C HIS A 116 -24.87 7.37 -14.16
N ARG A 117 -25.16 7.62 -15.45
CA ARG A 117 -24.19 7.46 -16.53
C ARG A 117 -23.38 8.73 -16.69
N MET A 118 -22.04 8.63 -16.64
CA MET A 118 -21.14 9.75 -16.93
C MET A 118 -20.42 9.48 -18.26
N GLY A 119 -20.89 10.13 -19.33
CA GLY A 119 -20.39 9.93 -20.69
C GLY A 119 -20.93 8.66 -21.37
N ASP A 120 -20.20 8.15 -22.37
CA ASP A 120 -20.62 6.97 -23.17
C ASP A 120 -20.13 5.62 -22.62
N ARG A 121 -19.16 5.61 -21.69
CA ARG A 121 -18.48 4.40 -21.24
C ARG A 121 -18.38 4.20 -19.74
N TYR A 122 -18.85 5.15 -18.93
CA TYR A 122 -18.66 5.11 -17.49
C TYR A 122 -19.96 5.34 -16.72
N TRP A 123 -20.03 4.72 -15.54
CA TRP A 123 -21.11 4.80 -14.57
C TRP A 123 -20.55 5.32 -13.25
N MET A 124 -21.31 6.16 -12.58
CA MET A 124 -20.97 6.62 -11.23
C MET A 124 -21.99 6.13 -10.21
N PRO A 125 -21.53 5.76 -9.00
CA PRO A 125 -22.40 5.38 -7.90
C PRO A 125 -23.08 6.60 -7.30
N CYS A 126 -24.24 6.38 -6.68
CA CYS A 126 -25.11 7.41 -6.09
C CYS A 126 -25.81 8.27 -7.14
N ASN A 127 -27.14 8.14 -7.27
CA ASN A 127 -27.90 8.97 -8.20
C ASN A 127 -28.03 10.43 -7.73
N GLU A 128 -28.04 10.63 -6.40
CA GLU A 128 -28.10 11.92 -5.74
C GLU A 128 -26.86 12.15 -4.88
N HIS A 129 -26.22 13.31 -5.03
CA HIS A 129 -25.26 13.78 -4.04
C HIS A 129 -26.06 14.39 -2.87
N PRO A 130 -25.83 13.98 -1.61
CA PRO A 130 -26.40 14.72 -0.48
C PRO A 130 -25.91 16.16 -0.55
N GLN A 131 -26.85 17.11 -0.52
CA GLN A 131 -26.55 18.55 -0.46
C GLN A 131 -25.91 18.94 0.87
#